data_AF-A0A7S0LCE2-F1
#
_entry.id   AF-A0A7S0LCE2-F1
#
_cell.length_a   1.000
_cell.length_b   1.000
_cell.length_c   1.000
_cell.angle_alpha   90.00
_cell.angle_beta   90.00
_cell.angle_gamma   90.00
#
_symmetry.space_group_name_H-M   'P 1'
#
loop_
_entity.id
_entity.type
_entity.pdbx_description
1 polymer ?
#
loop_
_entity_poly.entity_id
_entity_poly.type
_entity_poly.pdbx_seq_one_letter_code
_entity_poly.pdbx_strand_id
1 'polypeptide(L)'
;TIHFWPDMGGDGLTSLSGAENLAVGVAAGTLEVAMLQPVLYMKNASQQGLPFTLNPNILYRGFGMSWLNMSVLSGLQFPITGAVGKLVMGGSDRKMAASEKIASGFAGGAISGIVCAPMELVMIQQQRHGGGLFYHGGRVLREFGVTTLFRGLFTSCGREGLFTAGYLGMGPVFAEKLHQAYGVQKKVSDFV
;
A
#
# COMPACT_ATOMS: atom_id res chain seq x y z
N THR A 1 24.58 -1.93 11.74
CA THR A 1 24.41 -1.20 10.48
C THR A 1 23.65 -2.09 9.53
N ILE A 2 22.36 -1.81 9.35
CA ILE A 2 21.44 -2.71 8.66
C ILE A 2 21.76 -2.64 7.16
N HIS A 3 22.49 -3.64 6.67
CA HIS A 3 22.70 -3.91 5.25
C HIS A 3 21.36 -4.34 4.62
N PHE A 4 20.58 -3.37 4.17
CA PHE A 4 19.63 -3.56 3.07
C PHE A 4 20.32 -2.94 1.84
N TRP A 5 20.36 -3.69 0.73
CA TRP A 5 20.85 -3.30 -0.61
C TRP A 5 22.34 -3.57 -0.94
N PRO A 6 22.64 -4.66 -1.66
CA PRO A 6 23.80 -4.78 -2.52
C PRO A 6 23.43 -4.60 -4.01
N ASP A 7 24.18 -3.72 -4.67
CA ASP A 7 24.46 -3.61 -6.11
C ASP A 7 23.33 -3.32 -7.11
N MET A 8 23.01 -2.03 -7.30
CA MET A 8 22.49 -1.50 -8.56
C MET A 8 23.56 -0.68 -9.28
N GLY A 9 24.06 -1.19 -10.40
CA GLY A 9 24.85 -0.44 -11.37
C GLY A 9 23.97 0.60 -12.08
N GLY A 10 24.18 1.87 -11.74
CA GLY A 10 23.55 3.03 -12.37
C GLY A 10 23.49 4.22 -11.41
N ASP A 11 24.59 4.97 -11.35
CA ASP A 11 24.99 6.14 -10.52
C ASP A 11 23.96 7.22 -10.08
N GLY A 12 22.66 7.08 -10.31
CA GLY A 12 21.66 8.10 -9.94
C GLY A 12 20.98 7.93 -8.57
N LEU A 13 20.90 6.69 -8.03
CA LEU A 13 20.22 6.41 -6.75
C LEU A 13 21.20 6.26 -5.58
N THR A 14 22.46 5.93 -5.88
CA THR A 14 23.60 5.86 -4.95
C THR A 14 24.28 7.21 -4.71
N SER A 15 23.95 8.25 -5.50
CA SER A 15 24.50 9.61 -5.29
C SER A 15 23.84 10.34 -4.11
N LEU A 16 22.70 9.83 -3.63
CA LEU A 16 21.90 10.43 -2.55
C LEU A 16 22.06 9.63 -1.27
N SER A 17 22.17 10.34 -0.14
CA SER A 17 22.15 9.74 1.19
C SER A 17 20.80 9.05 1.48
N GLY A 18 20.79 8.10 2.42
CA GLY A 18 19.55 7.39 2.81
C GLY A 18 18.43 8.33 3.27
N ALA A 19 18.77 9.49 3.84
CA ALA A 19 17.82 10.53 4.23
C ALA A 19 17.22 11.26 3.02
N GLU A 20 18.02 11.56 2.00
CA GLU A 20 17.55 12.18 0.75
C GLU A 20 16.64 11.24 -0.04
N ASN A 21 17.01 9.95 -0.13
CA ASN A 21 16.15 8.94 -0.76
C ASN A 21 14.82 8.76 -0.02
N LEU A 22 14.83 8.77 1.32
CA LEU A 22 13.59 8.75 2.11
C LEU A 22 12.75 10.01 1.84
N ALA A 23 13.36 11.18 1.82
CA ALA A 23 12.67 12.45 1.58
C ALA A 23 12.03 12.48 0.18
N VAL A 24 12.77 12.06 -0.85
CA VAL A 24 12.24 11.95 -2.23
C VAL A 24 11.10 10.94 -2.29
N GLY A 25 11.22 9.79 -1.62
CA GLY A 25 10.15 8.78 -1.56
C GLY A 25 8.88 9.29 -0.89
N VAL A 26 9.01 9.97 0.26
CA VAL A 26 7.87 10.58 0.96
C VAL A 26 7.24 11.69 0.11
N ALA A 27 8.04 12.54 -0.53
CA ALA A 27 7.54 13.60 -1.39
C ALA A 27 6.79 13.05 -2.62
N ALA A 28 7.39 12.07 -3.31
CA ALA A 28 6.78 11.42 -4.47
C ALA A 28 5.46 10.72 -4.10
N GLY A 29 5.45 9.94 -3.01
CA GLY A 29 4.23 9.27 -2.54
C GLY A 29 3.15 10.25 -2.10
N THR A 30 3.52 11.38 -1.48
CA THR A 30 2.56 12.41 -1.11
C THR A 30 1.94 13.08 -2.34
N LEU A 31 2.75 13.38 -3.37
CA LEU A 31 2.26 13.94 -4.64
C LEU A 31 1.34 12.96 -5.36
N GLU A 32 1.70 11.68 -5.41
CA GLU A 32 0.85 10.64 -5.98
C GLU A 32 -0.53 10.61 -5.31
N VAL A 33 -0.58 10.54 -3.98
CA VAL A 33 -1.85 10.54 -3.25
C VAL A 33 -2.63 11.85 -3.48
N ALA A 34 -1.95 12.99 -3.52
CA ALA A 34 -2.58 14.28 -3.77
C ALA A 34 -3.22 14.37 -5.16
N MET A 35 -2.58 13.77 -6.18
CA MET A 35 -3.12 13.71 -7.54
C MET A 35 -4.27 12.71 -7.67
N LEU A 36 -4.22 11.58 -6.96
CA LEU A 36 -5.24 10.53 -7.01
C LEU A 36 -6.47 10.83 -6.14
N GLN A 37 -6.35 11.72 -5.15
CA GLN A 37 -7.41 12.02 -4.18
C GLN A 37 -8.76 12.38 -4.82
N PRO A 38 -8.84 13.23 -5.86
CA PRO A 38 -10.12 13.54 -6.49
C PRO A 38 -10.81 12.31 -7.09
N VAL A 39 -10.04 11.43 -7.74
CA VAL A 39 -10.55 10.19 -8.35
C VAL A 39 -11.00 9.21 -7.27
N LEU A 40 -10.25 9.12 -6.17
CA LEU A 40 -10.63 8.32 -5.00
C LEU A 40 -11.94 8.81 -4.39
N TYR A 41 -12.12 10.13 -4.25
CA TYR A 41 -13.37 10.71 -3.76
C TYR A 41 -14.52 10.38 -4.70
N MET A 42 -14.38 10.58 -6.01
CA MET A 42 -15.43 10.31 -6.99
C MET A 42 -15.83 8.83 -7.02
N LYS A 43 -14.85 7.91 -6.91
CA LYS A 43 -15.11 6.48 -6.75
C LYS A 43 -15.97 6.23 -5.52
N ASN A 44 -15.57 6.74 -4.36
CA ASN A 44 -16.26 6.50 -3.10
C ASN A 44 -17.64 7.16 -3.06
N ALA A 45 -17.80 8.33 -3.70
CA ALA A 45 -19.08 9.01 -3.86
C ALA A 45 -20.04 8.19 -4.74
N SER A 46 -19.55 7.67 -5.88
CA SER A 46 -20.31 6.79 -6.77
C SER A 46 -20.77 5.51 -6.05
N GLN A 47 -19.89 4.85 -5.29
CA GLN A 47 -20.23 3.66 -4.50
C GLN A 47 -21.27 3.92 -3.39
N GLN A 48 -21.44 5.17 -2.98
CA GLN A 48 -22.42 5.59 -1.96
C GLN A 48 -23.68 6.25 -2.56
N GLY A 49 -23.76 6.37 -3.89
CA GLY A 49 -24.87 7.05 -4.56
C GLY A 49 -24.91 8.57 -4.33
N LEU A 50 -23.77 9.21 -4.03
CA LEU A 50 -23.66 10.66 -3.87
C LEU A 50 -23.48 11.35 -5.23
N PRO A 51 -23.96 12.60 -5.40
CA PRO A 51 -23.77 13.34 -6.64
C PRO A 51 -22.29 13.64 -6.89
N PHE A 52 -21.88 13.54 -8.16
CA PHE A 52 -20.54 13.97 -8.56
C PHE A 52 -20.36 15.48 -8.37
N THR A 53 -19.14 15.87 -8.01
CA THR A 53 -18.77 17.27 -7.81
C THR A 53 -17.38 17.52 -8.39
N LEU A 54 -17.16 18.72 -8.88
CA LEU A 54 -15.85 19.21 -9.32
C LEU A 54 -15.26 20.23 -8.34
N ASN A 55 -15.91 20.45 -7.19
CA ASN A 55 -15.43 21.40 -6.19
C ASN A 55 -14.19 20.83 -5.46
N PRO A 56 -13.01 21.45 -5.60
CA PRO A 56 -11.77 20.93 -5.00
C PRO A 56 -11.86 20.84 -3.47
N ASN A 57 -12.59 21.74 -2.82
CA ASN A 57 -12.76 21.71 -1.36
C ASN A 57 -13.54 20.47 -0.87
N ILE A 58 -14.32 19.84 -1.74
CA ILE A 58 -15.04 18.60 -1.45
C ILE A 58 -14.20 17.39 -1.86
N LEU A 59 -13.57 17.46 -3.03
CA LEU A 59 -12.74 16.37 -3.58
C LEU A 59 -11.54 16.02 -2.68
N TYR A 60 -10.96 16.99 -1.98
CA TYR A 60 -9.85 16.77 -1.06
C TYR A 60 -10.27 16.39 0.37
N ARG A 61 -11.58 16.20 0.63
CA ARG A 61 -12.02 15.62 1.92
C ARG A 61 -11.46 14.22 2.06
N GLY A 62 -11.00 13.88 3.26
CA GLY A 62 -10.37 12.58 3.50
C GLY A 62 -8.90 12.49 3.11
N PHE A 63 -8.29 13.55 2.55
CA PHE A 63 -6.91 13.51 2.05
C PHE A 63 -5.90 13.08 3.13
N GLY A 64 -5.98 13.68 4.32
CA GLY A 64 -5.06 13.33 5.41
C GLY A 64 -5.14 11.85 5.82
N MET A 65 -6.35 11.27 5.84
CA MET A 65 -6.52 9.84 6.12
C MET A 65 -6.04 8.98 4.95
N SER A 66 -6.29 9.40 3.71
CA SER A 66 -5.84 8.72 2.49
C SER A 66 -4.32 8.63 2.43
N TRP A 67 -3.63 9.75 2.70
CA TRP A 67 -2.17 9.82 2.81
C TRP A 67 -1.64 8.92 3.93
N LEU A 68 -2.18 9.04 5.14
CA LEU A 68 -1.75 8.23 6.28
C LEU A 68 -1.97 6.73 6.04
N ASN A 69 -3.11 6.36 5.44
CA ASN A 69 -3.39 4.97 5.05
C ASN A 69 -2.31 4.45 4.09
N MET A 70 -1.99 5.18 3.02
CA MET A 70 -0.96 4.76 2.07
C MET A 70 0.44 4.66 2.70
N SER A 71 0.83 5.62 3.53
CA SER A 71 2.13 5.60 4.21
C SER A 71 2.26 4.42 5.17
N VAL A 72 1.24 4.18 6.00
CA VAL A 72 1.26 3.09 6.98
C VAL A 72 1.20 1.73 6.29
N LEU A 73 0.33 1.56 5.30
CA LEU A 73 0.21 0.28 4.60
C LEU A 73 1.48 -0.07 3.84
N SER A 74 2.06 0.88 3.11
CA SER A 74 3.36 0.67 2.45
C SER A 74 4.44 0.30 3.47
N GLY A 75 4.53 1.02 4.59
CA GLY A 75 5.49 0.73 5.66
C GLY A 75 5.32 -0.65 6.30
N LEU A 76 4.12 -1.23 6.28
CA LEU A 76 3.82 -2.54 6.85
C LEU A 76 3.94 -3.68 5.82
N GLN A 77 3.47 -3.47 4.59
CA GLN A 77 3.35 -4.53 3.59
C GLN A 77 4.70 -5.12 3.19
N PHE A 78 5.74 -4.31 2.99
CA PHE A 78 7.08 -4.79 2.66
C PHE A 78 7.70 -5.66 3.77
N PRO A 79 7.83 -5.20 5.03
CA PRO A 79 8.43 -6.01 6.09
C PRO A 79 7.59 -7.24 6.45
N ILE A 80 6.25 -7.13 6.46
CA ILE A 80 5.39 -8.28 6.74
C ILE A 80 5.53 -9.33 5.64
N THR A 81 5.49 -8.93 4.37
CA THR A 81 5.68 -9.86 3.24
C THR A 81 7.05 -10.53 3.30
N GLY A 82 8.11 -9.78 3.62
CA GLY A 82 9.46 -10.33 3.80
C GLY A 82 9.55 -11.30 4.98
N ALA A 83 8.91 -11.00 6.11
CA ALA A 83 8.85 -11.91 7.26
C ALA A 83 8.10 -13.20 6.93
N VAL A 84 6.94 -13.10 6.27
CA VAL A 84 6.18 -14.26 5.81
C VAL A 84 6.99 -15.09 4.80
N GLY A 85 7.69 -14.45 3.88
CA GLY A 85 8.59 -15.12 2.94
C GLY A 85 9.68 -15.93 3.64
N LYS A 86 10.35 -15.33 4.64
CA LYS A 86 11.36 -16.02 5.46
C LYS A 86 10.79 -17.22 6.21
N LEU A 87 9.57 -17.09 6.76
CA LEU A 87 8.88 -18.20 7.42
C LEU A 87 8.54 -19.33 6.44
N VAL A 88 8.06 -19.00 5.24
CA VAL A 88 7.77 -19.98 4.18
C VAL A 88 9.02 -20.74 3.73
N MET A 89 10.18 -20.07 3.66
CA MET A 89 11.43 -20.74 3.29
C MET A 89 12.05 -21.61 4.38
N GLY A 90 11.62 -21.46 5.64
CA GLY A 90 12.10 -22.29 6.76
C GLY A 90 13.61 -22.27 6.97
N GLY A 91 14.30 -21.20 6.59
CA GLY A 91 15.76 -21.09 6.67
C GLY A 91 16.54 -21.75 5.52
N SER A 92 15.86 -22.19 4.46
CA SER A 92 16.52 -22.68 3.24
C SER A 92 17.09 -21.51 2.44
N ASP A 93 18.36 -21.59 2.05
CA ASP A 93 19.06 -20.53 1.30
C ASP A 93 18.79 -20.58 -0.22
N ARG A 94 17.61 -21.10 -0.62
CA ARG A 94 17.21 -21.24 -2.02
C ARG A 94 16.39 -20.05 -2.49
N LYS A 95 16.40 -19.79 -3.80
CA LYS A 95 15.50 -18.82 -4.40
C LYS A 95 14.04 -19.26 -4.19
N MET A 96 13.20 -18.33 -3.72
CA MET A 96 11.75 -18.57 -3.58
C MET A 96 11.14 -18.93 -4.93
N ALA A 97 10.33 -19.99 -4.95
CA ALA A 97 9.52 -20.34 -6.11
C ALA A 97 8.47 -19.25 -6.38
N ALA A 98 8.01 -19.16 -7.62
CA ALA A 98 7.03 -18.14 -8.02
C ALA A 98 5.74 -18.18 -7.19
N SER A 99 5.23 -19.39 -6.90
CA SER A 99 4.06 -19.59 -6.04
C SER A 99 4.30 -19.12 -4.61
N GLU A 100 5.49 -19.33 -4.07
CA GLU A 100 5.88 -18.89 -2.72
C GLU A 100 5.94 -17.37 -2.64
N LYS A 101 6.55 -16.71 -3.64
CA LYS A 101 6.58 -15.24 -3.72
C LYS A 101 5.17 -14.65 -3.74
N ILE A 102 4.30 -15.20 -4.57
CA ILE A 102 2.89 -14.75 -4.69
C ILE A 102 2.13 -15.01 -3.39
N ALA A 103 2.28 -16.19 -2.78
CA ALA A 103 1.60 -16.54 -1.54
C ALA A 103 2.07 -15.69 -0.36
N SER A 104 3.37 -15.41 -0.24
CA SER A 104 3.92 -14.52 0.78
C SER A 104 3.43 -13.09 0.59
N GLY A 105 3.37 -12.60 -0.66
CA GLY A 105 2.77 -11.31 -0.99
C GLY A 105 1.29 -11.24 -0.60
N PHE A 106 0.51 -12.28 -0.89
CA PHE A 106 -0.89 -12.36 -0.50
C PHE A 106 -1.07 -12.31 1.02
N ALA A 107 -0.33 -13.15 1.73
CA ALA A 107 -0.42 -13.22 3.19
C ALA A 107 0.03 -11.91 3.85
N GLY A 108 1.11 -11.29 3.35
CA GLY A 108 1.59 -10.01 3.84
C GLY A 108 0.56 -8.88 3.64
N GLY A 109 -0.03 -8.80 2.46
CA GLY A 109 -1.13 -7.88 2.17
C GLY A 109 -2.36 -8.15 3.04
N ALA A 110 -2.78 -9.41 3.18
CA ALA A 110 -3.94 -9.79 3.98
C ALA A 110 -3.80 -9.39 5.46
N ILE A 111 -2.62 -9.57 6.05
CA ILE A 111 -2.34 -9.14 7.42
C ILE A 111 -2.41 -7.61 7.53
N SER A 112 -1.85 -6.89 6.56
CA SER A 112 -1.89 -5.42 6.53
C SER A 112 -3.33 -4.86 6.44
N GLY A 113 -4.26 -5.62 5.85
CA GLY A 113 -5.68 -5.27 5.75
C GLY A 113 -6.37 -5.06 7.10
N ILE A 114 -5.86 -5.66 8.18
CA ILE A 114 -6.36 -5.42 9.55
C ILE A 114 -6.20 -3.95 9.95
N VAL A 115 -5.07 -3.35 9.55
CA VAL A 115 -4.76 -1.94 9.83
C VAL A 115 -5.46 -1.03 8.82
N CYS A 116 -5.64 -1.49 7.57
CA CYS A 116 -6.32 -0.73 6.52
C CYS A 116 -7.82 -0.51 6.80
N ALA A 117 -8.53 -1.55 7.23
CA ALA A 117 -9.98 -1.51 7.44
C ALA A 117 -10.49 -0.31 8.27
N PRO A 118 -9.95 -0.03 9.49
CA PRO A 118 -10.40 1.11 10.28
C PRO A 118 -10.04 2.46 9.63
N MET A 119 -8.89 2.56 8.97
CA MET A 119 -8.45 3.80 8.31
C MET A 119 -9.32 4.17 7.11
N GLU A 120 -9.67 3.18 6.27
CA GLU A 120 -10.56 3.41 5.14
C GLU A 120 -11.96 3.80 5.59
N LEU A 121 -12.47 3.18 6.67
CA LEU A 121 -13.78 3.55 7.20
C LEU A 121 -13.79 5.00 7.65
N VAL A 122 -12.76 5.45 8.39
CA VAL A 122 -12.65 6.86 8.81
C VAL A 122 -12.54 7.78 7.59
N MET A 123 -11.77 7.41 6.58
CA MET A 123 -11.64 8.18 5.33
C MET A 123 -13.00 8.34 4.64
N ILE A 124 -13.75 7.25 4.47
CA ILE A 124 -15.07 7.25 3.82
C ILE A 124 -16.05 8.12 4.61
N GLN A 125 -16.05 8.03 5.94
CA GLN A 125 -16.89 8.88 6.80
C GLN A 125 -16.53 10.37 6.66
N GLN A 126 -15.23 10.68 6.57
CA GLN A 126 -14.74 12.04 6.35
C GLN A 126 -15.14 12.56 4.96
N GLN A 127 -15.10 11.72 3.93
CA GLN A 127 -15.52 12.08 2.57
C GLN A 127 -17.03 12.33 2.47
N ARG A 128 -17.83 11.53 3.17
CA ARG A 128 -19.29 11.62 3.17
C ARG A 128 -19.81 12.82 3.94
N HIS A 129 -19.35 13.00 5.17
CA HIS A 129 -19.92 14.00 6.09
C HIS A 129 -19.11 15.30 6.13
N GLY A 130 -17.85 15.29 5.69
CA GLY A 130 -16.92 16.39 5.90
C GLY A 130 -16.53 16.53 7.38
N GLY A 131 -15.42 17.22 7.65
CA GLY A 131 -14.90 17.40 9.00
C GLY A 131 -13.45 16.91 9.14
N GLY A 132 -12.98 16.89 10.39
CA GLY A 132 -11.63 16.49 10.75
C GLY A 132 -11.44 14.97 10.85
N LEU A 133 -10.21 14.52 10.63
CA LEU A 133 -9.80 13.11 10.73
C LEU A 133 -10.20 12.46 12.08
N PHE A 134 -9.80 13.08 13.18
CA PHE A 134 -10.02 12.54 14.53
C PHE A 134 -11.48 12.62 14.97
N TYR A 135 -12.25 13.56 14.41
CA TYR A 135 -13.67 13.71 14.72
C TYR A 135 -14.45 12.47 14.31
N HIS A 136 -14.26 11.97 13.08
CA HIS A 136 -15.01 10.80 12.62
C HIS A 136 -14.55 9.49 13.27
N GLY A 137 -13.24 9.31 13.50
CA GLY A 137 -12.73 8.15 14.24
C GLY A 137 -13.32 8.07 15.65
N GLY A 138 -13.26 9.19 16.39
CA GLY A 138 -13.84 9.30 17.73
C GLY A 138 -15.37 9.14 17.73
N ARG A 139 -16.07 9.72 16.76
CA ARG A 139 -17.52 9.59 16.61
C ARG A 139 -17.94 8.13 16.41
N VAL A 140 -17.29 7.42 15.49
CA VAL A 140 -17.60 6.00 15.21
C VAL A 140 -17.36 5.15 16.46
N LEU A 141 -16.25 5.36 17.15
CA LEU A 141 -15.95 4.66 18.40
C LEU A 141 -17.00 4.90 19.49
N ARG A 142 -17.45 6.14 19.66
CA ARG A 142 -18.41 6.53 20.70
C ARG A 142 -19.84 6.08 20.39
N GLU A 143 -20.28 6.20 19.14
CA GLU A 143 -21.67 5.95 18.74
C GLU A 143 -21.94 4.49 18.35
N PHE A 144 -20.95 3.80 17.76
CA PHE A 144 -21.14 2.47 17.16
C PHE A 144 -20.14 1.42 17.66
N GLY A 145 -19.20 1.79 18.53
CA GLY A 145 -18.23 0.88 19.13
C GLY A 145 -17.06 0.49 18.22
N VAL A 146 -16.06 -0.17 18.83
CA VAL A 146 -14.79 -0.56 18.17
C VAL A 146 -14.98 -1.56 17.04
N THR A 147 -15.93 -2.50 17.18
CA THR A 147 -16.19 -3.53 16.17
C THR A 147 -16.65 -2.94 14.84
N THR A 148 -17.35 -1.81 14.87
CA THR A 148 -17.80 -1.11 13.67
C THR A 148 -16.64 -0.58 12.84
N LEU A 149 -15.49 -0.24 13.45
CA LEU A 149 -14.29 0.17 12.70
C LEU A 149 -13.75 -0.93 11.78
N PHE A 150 -14.01 -2.19 12.10
CA PHE A 150 -13.57 -3.34 11.32
C PHE A 150 -14.68 -3.88 10.38
N ARG A 151 -15.73 -3.09 10.15
CA ARG A 151 -16.76 -3.46 9.17
C ARG A 151 -16.14 -3.52 7.78
N GLY A 152 -16.20 -4.70 7.15
CA GLY A 152 -15.54 -4.97 5.87
C GLY A 152 -14.09 -5.45 5.99
N LEU A 153 -13.67 -5.90 7.18
CA LEU A 153 -12.32 -6.43 7.41
C LEU A 153 -11.93 -7.53 6.41
N PHE A 154 -12.75 -8.57 6.25
CA PHE A 154 -12.43 -9.67 5.33
C PHE A 154 -12.27 -9.21 3.88
N THR A 155 -13.12 -8.28 3.43
CA THR A 155 -13.02 -7.70 2.09
C THR A 155 -11.77 -6.83 1.95
N SER A 156 -11.39 -6.10 3.00
CA SER A 156 -10.15 -5.30 3.04
C SER A 156 -8.92 -6.21 3.00
N CYS A 157 -8.84 -7.23 3.85
CA CYS A 157 -7.77 -8.23 3.84
C CYS A 157 -7.65 -8.93 2.49
N GLY A 158 -8.76 -9.37 1.89
CA GLY A 158 -8.74 -10.00 0.57
C GLY A 158 -8.22 -9.05 -0.52
N ARG A 159 -8.66 -7.79 -0.53
CA ARG A 159 -8.21 -6.78 -1.49
C ARG A 159 -6.72 -6.47 -1.32
N GLU A 160 -6.27 -6.21 -0.09
CA GLU A 160 -4.86 -5.93 0.19
C GLU A 160 -3.98 -7.13 -0.14
N GLY A 161 -4.43 -8.34 0.20
CA GLY A 161 -3.74 -9.57 -0.19
C GLY A 161 -3.56 -9.68 -1.70
N LEU A 162 -4.62 -9.47 -2.49
CA LEU A 162 -4.52 -9.51 -3.96
C LEU A 162 -3.62 -8.41 -4.51
N PHE A 163 -3.72 -7.19 -3.95
CA PHE A 163 -2.87 -6.07 -4.36
C PHE A 163 -1.40 -6.39 -4.13
N THR A 164 -1.02 -6.78 -2.91
CA THR A 164 0.36 -7.11 -2.55
C THR A 164 0.88 -8.37 -3.26
N ALA A 165 0.04 -9.38 -3.48
CA ALA A 165 0.39 -10.53 -4.31
C ALA A 165 0.73 -10.12 -5.75
N GLY A 166 0.02 -9.14 -6.31
CA GLY A 166 0.28 -8.59 -7.63
C GLY A 166 1.61 -7.85 -7.69
N TYR A 167 1.79 -6.81 -6.87
CA TYR A 167 2.95 -5.92 -7.01
C TYR A 167 4.25 -6.48 -6.39
N LEU A 168 4.20 -7.20 -5.26
CA LEU A 168 5.40 -7.81 -4.64
C LEU A 168 5.64 -9.26 -5.07
N GLY A 169 4.60 -9.99 -5.45
CA GLY A 169 4.72 -11.39 -5.84
C GLY A 169 4.87 -11.55 -7.35
N MET A 170 3.82 -11.20 -8.08
CA MET A 170 3.70 -11.45 -9.52
C MET A 170 4.61 -10.54 -10.35
N GLY A 171 4.75 -9.27 -9.97
CA GLY A 171 5.62 -8.30 -10.65
C GLY A 171 7.06 -8.82 -10.84
N PRO A 172 7.77 -9.18 -9.76
CA PRO A 172 9.11 -9.75 -9.85
C PRO A 172 9.17 -11.06 -10.64
N VAL A 173 8.18 -11.95 -10.48
CA VAL A 173 8.12 -13.22 -11.24
C VAL A 173 7.97 -12.95 -12.74
N PHE A 174 7.14 -11.98 -13.12
CA PHE A 174 6.94 -11.60 -14.51
C PHE A 174 8.21 -10.96 -15.10
N ALA A 175 8.85 -10.05 -14.35
CA ALA A 175 10.10 -9.43 -14.73
C ALA A 175 11.21 -10.46 -14.96
N GLU A 176 11.35 -11.45 -14.07
CA GLU A 176 12.32 -12.54 -14.19
C GLU A 176 12.07 -13.39 -15.46
N LYS A 177 10.81 -13.73 -15.76
CA LYS A 177 10.46 -14.50 -16.95
C LYS A 177 10.70 -13.72 -18.24
N LEU A 178 10.35 -12.45 -18.27
CA LEU A 178 10.58 -11.58 -19.42
C LEU A 178 12.09 -11.45 -19.70
N HIS A 179 12.89 -11.30 -18.65
CA HIS A 179 14.35 -11.24 -18.76
C HIS A 179 14.94 -12.52 -19.36
N GLN A 180 14.49 -13.69 -18.88
CA GLN A 180 14.94 -14.99 -19.40
C GLN A 180 14.55 -15.21 -20.87
N ALA A 181 13.36 -14.75 -21.27
CA ALA A 181 12.85 -14.96 -22.62
C ALA A 181 13.42 -13.99 -23.66
N TYR A 182 13.67 -12.72 -23.29
CA TYR A 182 14.00 -11.64 -24.24
C TYR A 182 15.32 -10.92 -23.94
N GLY A 183 16.08 -11.32 -22.92
CA GLY A 183 17.37 -10.70 -22.58
C GLY A 183 17.29 -9.23 -22.13
N VAL A 184 16.10 -8.73 -21.78
CA VAL A 184 15.84 -7.33 -21.42
C VAL A 184 16.58 -6.98 -20.12
N GLN A 185 17.57 -6.08 -20.17
CA GLN A 185 18.45 -5.72 -19.05
C GLN A 185 17.72 -5.54 -17.69
N LYS A 186 18.34 -6.08 -16.63
CA LYS A 186 17.87 -6.15 -15.24
C LYS A 186 17.89 -4.77 -14.54
N LYS A 187 17.12 -3.80 -15.02
CA LYS A 187 16.98 -2.48 -14.35
C LYS A 187 15.69 -2.31 -13.53
N VAL A 188 14.73 -3.22 -13.69
CA VAL A 188 13.38 -3.09 -13.08
C VAL A 188 13.11 -4.17 -12.02
N SER A 189 13.94 -5.21 -11.93
CA SER A 189 13.68 -6.38 -11.08
C SER A 189 14.29 -6.33 -9.67
N ASP A 190 15.13 -5.34 -9.36
CA ASP A 190 15.85 -5.28 -8.07
C ASP A 190 15.13 -4.40 -7.02
N PHE A 191 13.82 -4.15 -7.21
CA PHE A 191 12.99 -3.33 -6.30
C PHE A 191 12.25 -4.13 -5.21
N VAL A 192 12.50 -5.44 -5.08
CA VAL A 192 11.87 -6.30 -4.06
C VAL A 192 12.91 -7.13 -3.31
#